data_AF-A0A7C5A9M3-F1
#
_entry.id   AF-A0A7C5A9M3-F1
#
_cell.length_a   1.000
_cell.length_b   1.000
_cell.length_c   1.000
_cell.angle_alpha   90.00
_cell.angle_beta   90.00
_cell.angle_gamma   90.00
#
_symmetry.space_group_name_H-M   'P 1'
#
loop_
_entity.id
_entity.type
_entity.pdbx_description
1 polymer ?
#
loop_
_entity_poly.entity_id
_entity_poly.type
_entity_poly.pdbx_seq_one_letter_code
_entity_poly.pdbx_strand_id
1 'polypeptide(L)' 'MERTKINELKENVGKKVLIKGWVHEIRDQSKIKFILFRDNSGIVQLVIP' A
#
# COMPACT_ATOMS: atom_id res chain seq x y z
N MET A 1 -9.21 -13.59 1.60
CA MET A 1 -8.60 -12.93 0.42
C MET A 1 -7.17 -13.41 0.30
N GLU A 2 -6.74 -13.69 -0.92
CA GLU A 2 -5.35 -14.03 -1.21
C GLU A 2 -4.45 -12.79 -1.15
N ARG A 3 -3.18 -12.96 -0.79
CA ARG A 3 -2.21 -11.87 -0.71
C ARG A 3 -1.73 -11.50 -2.12
N THR A 4 -1.75 -10.21 -2.45
CA THR A 4 -1.11 -9.64 -3.64
C THR A 4 0.22 -8.99 -3.25
N LYS A 5 1.29 -9.20 -4.03
CA LYS A 5 2.57 -8.51 -3.82
C LYS A 5 2.52 -7.08 -4.35
N ILE A 6 3.34 -6.20 -3.80
CA ILE A 6 3.38 -4.79 -4.21
C ILE A 6 3.76 -4.63 -5.69
N ASN A 7 4.69 -5.43 -6.20
CA ASN A 7 5.10 -5.36 -7.61
C ASN A 7 4.01 -5.81 -8.62
N GLU A 8 2.97 -6.54 -8.17
CA GLU A 8 1.85 -7.05 -8.98
C GLU A 8 0.64 -6.09 -8.96
N LEU A 9 0.69 -4.98 -8.22
CA LEU A 9 -0.45 -4.08 -8.05
C LEU A 9 -0.91 -3.42 -9.37
N LYS A 10 0.00 -3.23 -10.33
CA LYS A 10 -0.33 -2.65 -11.65
C LYS A 10 -1.37 -3.48 -12.41
N GLU A 11 -1.40 -4.79 -12.20
CA GLU A 11 -2.35 -5.71 -12.86
C GLU A 11 -3.72 -5.75 -12.15
N ASN A 12 -3.83 -5.09 -11.01
CA ASN A 12 -5.00 -5.13 -10.12
C ASN A 12 -5.67 -3.76 -9.94
N VAL A 13 -5.43 -2.82 -10.85
CA VAL A 13 -6.06 -1.50 -10.83
C VAL A 13 -7.59 -1.63 -10.81
N GLY A 14 -8.24 -0.87 -9.91
CA GLY A 14 -9.69 -0.87 -9.72
C GLY A 14 -10.24 -2.05 -8.92
N LYS A 15 -9.40 -2.99 -8.46
CA LYS A 15 -9.82 -4.15 -7.67
C LYS A 15 -9.48 -3.99 -6.19
N LYS A 16 -10.26 -4.64 -5.33
CA LYS A 16 -9.93 -4.78 -3.91
C LYS A 16 -8.88 -5.88 -3.73
N VAL A 17 -7.74 -5.53 -3.15
CA VAL A 17 -6.61 -6.45 -2.92
C VAL A 17 -6.24 -6.51 -1.44
N LEU A 18 -5.53 -7.57 -1.04
CA LEU A 18 -4.94 -7.69 0.29
C LEU A 18 -3.41 -7.65 0.16
N ILE A 19 -2.78 -6.65 0.75
CA ILE A 19 -1.31 -6.55 0.87
C ILE A 19 -0.89 -6.86 2.31
N LYS A 20 0.32 -7.40 2.49
CA LYS A 20 0.92 -7.70 3.81
C LYS A 20 2.39 -7.30 3.80
N GLY A 21 2.85 -6.68 4.87
CA GLY A 21 4.15 -6.04 4.95
C GLY A 21 4.26 -5.14 6.17
N TRP A 22 5.16 -4.17 6.10
CA TRP A 22 5.48 -3.25 7.20
C TRP A 22 5.31 -1.80 6.76
N VAL A 23 4.98 -0.94 7.71
CA VAL A 23 5.00 0.51 7.50
C VAL A 23 6.45 0.97 7.35
N HIS A 24 6.75 1.60 6.22
CA HIS A 24 8.06 2.18 5.95
C HIS A 24 8.14 3.63 6.44
N GLU A 25 7.09 4.41 6.21
CA GLU A 25 6.98 5.81 6.61
C GLU A 25 5.50 6.19 6.72
N ILE A 26 5.17 7.08 7.67
CA ILE A 26 3.86 7.70 7.79
C ILE A 26 4.03 9.21 7.62
N ARG A 27 3.28 9.80 6.70
CA ARG A 27 3.18 11.24 6.52
C ARG A 27 1.77 11.67 6.89
N ASP A 28 1.67 12.45 7.96
CA ASP A 28 0.39 12.93 8.47
C ASP A 28 0.16 14.38 8.00
N GLN A 29 -0.89 14.60 7.21
CA GLN A 29 -1.31 15.90 6.72
C GLN A 29 -2.75 16.21 7.17
N SER A 30 -2.99 16.17 8.47
CA SER A 30 -4.24 16.54 9.16
C SER A 30 -5.49 15.79 8.69
N LYS A 31 -5.97 16.09 7.49
CA LYS A 31 -7.12 15.46 6.84
C LYS A 31 -6.75 14.26 5.97
N ILE A 32 -5.48 14.07 5.64
CA ILE A 32 -5.03 12.95 4.81
C ILE A 32 -3.76 12.38 5.41
N LYS A 33 -3.66 11.05 5.45
CA LYS A 33 -2.43 10.34 5.81
C LYS A 33 -1.93 9.56 4.60
N PHE A 34 -0.64 9.70 4.34
CA PHE A 34 0.06 8.87 3.38
C PHE A 34 0.89 7.85 4.12
N ILE A 35 0.64 6.57 3.88
CA ILE A 35 1.44 5.49 4.45
C ILE A 35 2.26 4.87 3.33
N LEU A 36 3.57 5.02 3.39
CA LEU A 36 4.46 4.23 2.56
C LEU A 36 4.56 2.84 3.20
N PHE A 37 4.03 1.85 2.50
CA PHE A 37 3.95 0.46 2.96
C PHE A 37 4.90 -0.39 2.13
N ARG A 38 5.71 -1.23 2.78
CA ARG A 38 6.76 -2.03 2.15
C ARG A 38 6.52 -3.51 2.37
N ASP A 39 6.79 -4.29 1.34
CA ASP A 39 7.03 -5.72 1.46
C ASP A 39 8.34 -6.10 0.75
N ASN A 40 8.62 -7.39 0.58
CA ASN A 40 9.84 -7.85 -0.08
C ASN A 40 9.91 -7.53 -1.59
N SER A 41 8.81 -7.08 -2.20
CA SER A 41 8.71 -6.80 -3.63
C SER A 41 8.77 -5.31 -3.98
N GLY A 42 8.56 -4.41 -3.01
CA GLY A 42 8.65 -2.97 -3.23
C GLY A 42 8.00 -2.12 -2.15
N ILE A 43 7.74 -0.85 -2.49
CA ILE A 43 7.00 0.11 -1.66
C ILE A 43 5.78 0.60 -2.44
N VAL A 44 4.64 0.73 -1.76
CA VAL A 44 3.42 1.35 -2.27
C VAL A 44 2.99 2.49 -1.35
N GLN A 45 2.38 3.54 -1.91
CA GLN A 45 1.74 4.61 -1.13
C GLN A 45 0.26 4.31 -0.94
N LEU A 46 -0.16 4.21 0.32
CA LEU A 46 -1.58 4.21 0.70
C LEU A 46 -2.01 5.65 0.97
N VAL A 47 -3.20 6.00 0.51
CA VAL A 47 -3.84 7.30 0.79
C VAL A 47 -5.05 7.02 1.67
N ILE A 48 -5.04 7.59 2.88
CA ILE A 48 -6.11 7.46 3.86
C ILE A 48 -6.67 8.87 4.10
N PRO A 49 -7.87 9.19 3.59
CA PRO A 49 -8.54 10.45 3.88
C PRO A 49 -9.10 10.51 5.32
#